data_AF-A0A0C1J6X5-F1
#
_entry.id   AF-A0A0C1J6X5-F1
#
_cell.length_a   1.000
_cell.length_b   1.000
_cell.length_c   1.000
_cell.angle_alpha   90.00
_cell.angle_beta   90.00
_cell.angle_gamma   90.00
#
_symmetry.space_group_name_H-M   'P 1'
#
loop_
_entity.id
_entity.type
_entity.pdbx_description
1 polymer ?
#
loop_
_entity_poly.entity_id
_entity_poly.type
_entity_poly.pdbx_seq_one_letter_code
_entity_poly.pdbx_strand_id
1 'polypeptide(L)'
;MNAARLIGTVGGVGYLRPAPGTWGSLAALPLAWLLHVIGGFPLLFIATVGAFVAGLWATRVMTSGQEDHDPSEIVIDEVAGQFIAIWAISYPSWSHGIEITALWPGWIAAFVLFRLFDITKPGPVGWADRRGDPMGVMLDDVIAGLFAAIGVIALAGLAHGVMGL
;
A
#
# COMPACT_ATOMS: atom_id res chain seq x y z
N MET A 1 3.96 24.02 -4.89
CA MET A 1 4.38 22.67 -4.45
C MET A 1 5.25 22.09 -5.54
N ASN A 2 6.44 21.53 -5.26
CA ASN A 2 7.27 20.89 -6.29
C ASN A 2 6.78 19.45 -6.56
N ALA A 3 7.26 18.83 -7.64
CA ALA A 3 6.82 17.49 -8.04
C ALA A 3 7.07 16.43 -6.96
N ALA A 4 8.20 16.48 -6.26
CA ALA A 4 8.51 15.55 -5.17
C ALA A 4 7.47 15.63 -4.05
N ARG A 5 7.12 16.83 -3.58
CA ARG A 5 6.06 16.98 -2.55
C ARG A 5 4.69 16.52 -3.04
N LEU A 6 4.36 16.76 -4.31
CA LEU A 6 3.08 16.29 -4.85
C LEU A 6 3.00 14.76 -4.86
N ILE A 7 4.09 14.09 -5.22
CA ILE A 7 4.17 12.62 -5.23
C ILE A 7 4.21 12.08 -3.81
N GLY A 8 5.17 12.52 -3.00
CA GLY A 8 5.39 12.01 -1.64
C GLY A 8 4.16 12.17 -0.75
N THR A 9 3.48 13.31 -0.84
CA THR A 9 2.27 13.55 -0.03
C THR A 9 0.97 13.08 -0.69
N VAL A 10 1.05 12.44 -1.86
CA VAL A 10 -0.10 11.95 -2.64
C VAL A 10 -1.13 13.08 -2.86
N GLY A 11 -0.72 14.15 -3.52
CA GLY A 11 -1.61 15.29 -3.79
C GLY A 11 -1.94 16.15 -2.56
N GLY A 12 -1.26 15.95 -1.43
CA GLY A 12 -1.52 16.66 -0.16
C GLY A 12 -2.29 15.85 0.87
N VAL A 13 -2.63 14.58 0.57
CA VAL A 13 -3.23 13.62 1.52
C VAL A 13 -2.36 13.46 2.77
N GLY A 14 -1.03 13.43 2.61
CA GLY A 14 -0.07 13.32 3.71
C GLY A 14 -0.11 14.48 4.72
N TYR A 15 -0.82 15.58 4.45
CA TYR A 15 -1.01 16.65 5.42
C TYR A 15 -2.26 16.47 6.30
N LEU A 16 -3.09 15.46 6.02
CA LEU A 16 -4.29 15.19 6.80
C LEU A 16 -3.94 14.61 8.18
N ARG A 17 -4.61 15.11 9.22
CA ARG A 17 -4.39 14.74 10.64
C ARG A 17 -5.60 13.96 11.18
N PRO A 18 -5.45 13.14 12.24
CA PRO A 18 -4.27 12.94 13.08
C PRO A 18 -3.21 11.98 12.50
N ALA A 19 -3.58 11.02 11.65
CA ALA A 19 -2.70 9.96 11.15
C ALA A 19 -2.56 10.02 9.62
N PRO A 20 -1.57 10.76 9.08
CA PRO A 20 -1.32 10.87 7.64
C PRO A 20 -1.26 9.53 6.91
N GLY A 21 -0.53 8.55 7.46
CA GLY A 21 -0.41 7.21 6.87
C GLY A 21 -1.77 6.56 6.65
N THR A 22 -2.68 6.66 7.64
CA THR A 22 -4.05 6.15 7.50
C THR A 22 -4.80 6.81 6.34
N TRP A 23 -4.64 8.12 6.15
CA TRP A 23 -5.24 8.82 5.02
C TRP A 23 -4.62 8.40 3.68
N GLY A 24 -3.30 8.15 3.65
CA GLY A 24 -2.59 7.59 2.51
C GLY A 24 -3.13 6.22 2.10
N SER A 25 -3.19 5.28 3.05
CA SER A 25 -3.71 3.93 2.80
C SER A 25 -5.21 3.96 2.45
N LEU A 26 -6.01 4.86 3.05
CA LEU A 26 -7.41 5.05 2.67
C LEU A 26 -7.56 5.59 1.25
N ALA A 27 -6.74 6.56 0.84
CA ALA A 27 -6.75 7.13 -0.51
C ALA A 27 -6.33 6.09 -1.57
N ALA A 28 -5.50 5.12 -1.20
CA ALA A 28 -5.12 4.03 -2.08
C ALA A 28 -6.30 3.11 -2.44
N LEU A 29 -7.32 2.97 -1.59
CA LEU A 29 -8.47 2.09 -1.88
C LEU A 29 -9.26 2.51 -3.13
N PRO A 30 -9.83 3.74 -3.23
CA PRO A 30 -10.56 4.17 -4.42
C PRO A 30 -9.64 4.29 -5.64
N LEU A 31 -8.36 4.62 -5.44
CA LEU A 31 -7.38 4.68 -6.53
C LEU A 31 -7.11 3.28 -7.12
N ALA A 32 -6.90 2.27 -6.27
CA ALA A 32 -6.72 0.88 -6.71
C ALA A 32 -7.97 0.34 -7.41
N TRP A 33 -9.16 0.65 -6.90
CA TRP A 33 -10.43 0.31 -7.55
C TRP A 33 -10.50 0.91 -8.96
N LEU A 34 -10.23 2.22 -9.10
CA LEU A 34 -10.28 2.89 -10.39
C LEU A 34 -9.26 2.31 -11.38
N LEU A 35 -8.02 2.08 -10.94
CA LEU A 35 -6.98 1.45 -11.77
C LEU A 35 -7.38 0.04 -12.22
N HIS A 36 -7.98 -0.75 -11.33
CA HIS A 36 -8.46 -2.07 -11.67
C HIS A 36 -9.63 -2.03 -12.66
N VAL A 37 -10.60 -1.14 -12.47
CA VAL A 37 -11.75 -1.05 -13.40
C VAL A 37 -11.30 -0.61 -14.80
N ILE A 38 -10.30 0.27 -14.90
CA ILE A 38 -9.81 0.78 -16.19
C ILE A 38 -8.94 -0.25 -16.92
N GLY A 39 -8.03 -0.94 -16.22
CA GLY A 39 -6.99 -1.76 -16.86
C GLY A 39 -6.68 -3.08 -16.16
N GLY A 40 -7.54 -3.50 -15.23
CA GLY A 40 -7.42 -4.75 -14.49
C GLY A 40 -6.20 -4.80 -13.57
N PHE A 41 -5.86 -6.03 -13.18
CA PHE A 41 -4.65 -6.31 -12.41
C PHE A 41 -3.36 -5.79 -13.08
N PRO A 42 -3.16 -5.91 -14.42
CA PRO A 42 -1.94 -5.40 -15.06
C PRO A 42 -1.71 -3.90 -14.85
N LEU A 43 -2.75 -3.07 -14.94
CA LEU A 43 -2.63 -1.63 -14.71
C LEU A 43 -2.33 -1.33 -13.23
N LEU A 44 -3.00 -2.02 -12.30
CA LEU A 44 -2.70 -1.88 -10.88
C LEU A 44 -1.25 -2.27 -10.56
N PHE A 45 -0.74 -3.36 -11.15
CA PHE A 45 0.64 -3.80 -11.00
C PHE A 45 1.63 -2.72 -11.48
N ILE A 46 1.42 -2.19 -12.69
CA ILE A 46 2.26 -1.11 -13.25
C ILE A 46 2.20 0.13 -12.35
N ALA A 47 1.00 0.51 -11.88
CA ALA A 47 0.83 1.64 -10.99
C ALA A 47 1.51 1.44 -9.64
N THR A 48 1.55 0.22 -9.11
CA THR A 48 2.28 -0.13 -7.88
C THR A 48 3.78 0.03 -8.04
N VAL A 49 4.35 -0.50 -9.14
CA VAL A 49 5.77 -0.30 -9.47
C VAL A 49 6.07 1.18 -9.70
N GLY A 50 5.17 1.89 -10.37
CA GLY A 50 5.27 3.34 -10.58
C GLY A 50 5.26 4.12 -9.26
N ALA A 51 4.35 3.80 -8.34
CA ALA A 51 4.28 4.38 -7.00
C ALA A 51 5.56 4.12 -6.21
N PHE A 52 6.12 2.91 -6.28
CA PHE A 52 7.39 2.59 -5.64
C PHE A 52 8.56 3.42 -6.20
N VAL A 53 8.74 3.45 -7.52
CA VAL A 53 9.85 4.17 -8.17
C VAL A 53 9.72 5.68 -7.98
N ALA A 54 8.52 6.23 -8.19
CA ALA A 54 8.24 7.65 -8.01
C ALA A 54 8.34 8.05 -6.53
N GLY A 55 7.86 7.19 -5.63
CA GLY A 55 7.94 7.36 -4.19
C GLY A 55 9.38 7.40 -3.71
N LEU A 56 10.20 6.42 -4.09
CA LEU A 56 11.63 6.38 -3.75
C LEU A 56 12.36 7.65 -4.21
N TRP A 57 12.06 8.14 -5.41
CA TRP A 57 12.60 9.41 -5.89
C TRP A 57 12.10 10.61 -5.06
N ALA A 58 10.80 10.69 -4.80
CA ALA A 58 10.19 11.77 -4.04
C ALA A 58 10.73 11.82 -2.61
N THR A 59 10.80 10.68 -1.92
CA THR A 59 11.37 10.54 -0.58
C THR A 59 12.81 11.01 -0.56
N ARG A 60 13.67 10.55 -1.50
CA ARG A 60 15.07 11.04 -1.60
C ARG A 60 15.17 12.55 -1.74
N VAL A 61 14.30 13.17 -2.54
CA VAL A 61 14.31 14.64 -2.74
C VAL A 61 13.79 15.36 -1.50
N MET A 62 12.76 14.83 -0.86
CA MET A 62 12.13 15.44 0.32
C MET A 62 13.00 15.34 1.57
N THR A 63 13.76 14.25 1.73
CA THR A 63 14.63 14.03 2.90
C THR A 63 16.08 14.48 2.67
N SER A 64 16.41 14.98 1.47
CA SER A 64 17.74 15.48 1.14
C SER A 64 18.13 16.66 2.04
N GLY A 65 19.21 16.50 2.80
CA GLY A 65 19.74 17.55 3.69
C GLY A 65 18.90 17.80 4.95
N GLN A 66 17.89 16.97 5.21
CA GLN A 66 17.15 16.99 6.48
C GLN A 66 17.79 16.02 7.48
N GLU A 67 17.72 16.36 8.77
CA GLU A 67 18.07 15.43 9.86
C GLU A 67 16.98 14.36 10.05
N ASP A 68 15.73 14.71 9.74
CA ASP A 68 14.62 13.77 9.70
C ASP A 68 14.56 13.08 8.32
N HIS A 69 14.81 11.78 8.34
CA HIS A 69 14.83 10.94 7.15
C HIS A 69 13.50 10.23 6.90
N ASP A 70 12.49 10.42 7.75
CA ASP A 70 11.14 9.85 7.56
C ASP A 70 10.01 10.82 7.99
N PRO A 71 9.76 11.90 7.22
CA PRO A 71 8.70 12.84 7.50
C PRO A 71 7.33 12.18 7.37
N SER A 72 6.52 12.29 8.43
CA SER A 72 5.17 11.71 8.50
C SER A 72 4.21 12.10 7.37
N GLU A 73 4.49 13.17 6.62
CA GLU A 73 3.70 13.58 5.46
C GLU A 73 3.99 12.79 4.17
N ILE A 74 5.07 12.00 4.13
CA ILE A 74 5.34 11.08 3.03
C ILE A 74 4.42 9.87 3.23
N VAL A 75 3.52 9.64 2.27
CA VAL A 75 2.48 8.60 2.33
C VAL A 75 2.32 7.87 0.99
N ILE A 76 3.34 7.93 0.14
CA ILE A 76 3.37 7.26 -1.17
C ILE A 76 3.82 5.80 -1.08
N ASP A 77 4.70 5.52 -0.12
CA ASP A 77 5.00 4.22 0.48
C ASP A 77 3.71 3.51 0.92
N GLU A 78 2.85 4.20 1.66
CA GLU A 78 1.57 3.70 2.14
C GLU A 78 0.64 3.28 0.99
N VAL A 79 0.63 4.07 -0.09
CA VAL A 79 -0.13 3.76 -1.31
C VAL A 79 0.45 2.51 -2.00
N ALA A 80 1.77 2.41 -2.10
CA ALA A 80 2.43 1.27 -2.72
C ALA A 80 2.17 -0.02 -1.91
N GLY A 81 2.33 0.02 -0.59
CA GLY A 81 2.05 -1.09 0.31
C GLY A 81 0.58 -1.52 0.27
N GLN A 82 -0.34 -0.57 0.33
CA GLN A 82 -1.78 -0.86 0.26
C GLN A 82 -2.21 -1.43 -1.11
N PHE A 83 -1.60 -0.99 -2.22
CA PHE A 83 -1.83 -1.62 -3.54
C PHE A 83 -1.41 -3.08 -3.55
N ILE A 84 -0.24 -3.40 -2.99
CA ILE A 84 0.24 -4.80 -2.87
C ILE A 84 -0.74 -5.63 -2.05
N ALA A 85 -1.25 -5.11 -0.93
CA ALA A 85 -2.28 -5.80 -0.15
C ALA A 85 -3.54 -6.10 -0.98
N ILE A 86 -3.95 -5.16 -1.86
CA ILE A 86 -5.09 -5.31 -2.77
C ILE A 86 -4.81 -6.29 -3.92
N TRP A 87 -3.55 -6.62 -4.24
CA TRP A 87 -3.26 -7.62 -5.28
C TRP A 87 -3.91 -8.98 -4.99
N ALA A 88 -4.04 -9.35 -3.71
CA ALA A 88 -4.75 -10.55 -3.26
C ALA A 88 -6.24 -10.59 -3.66
N ILE A 89 -6.82 -9.43 -4.00
CA ILE A 89 -8.21 -9.25 -4.43
C ILE A 89 -8.26 -9.00 -5.94
N SER A 90 -7.43 -8.07 -6.41
CA SER A 90 -7.38 -7.61 -7.80
C SER A 90 -6.98 -8.70 -8.78
N TYR A 91 -6.02 -9.56 -8.42
CA TYR A 91 -5.60 -10.64 -9.32
C TYR A 91 -6.70 -11.69 -9.54
N PRO A 92 -7.31 -12.30 -8.50
CA PRO A 92 -8.42 -13.24 -8.70
C PRO A 92 -9.62 -12.62 -9.42
N SER A 93 -9.96 -11.36 -9.09
CA SER A 93 -11.02 -10.62 -9.79
C SER A 93 -10.77 -10.55 -11.29
N TRP A 94 -9.57 -10.13 -11.68
CA TRP A 94 -9.19 -9.99 -13.09
C TRP A 94 -9.07 -11.34 -13.80
N SER A 95 -8.44 -12.35 -13.17
CA SER A 95 -8.19 -13.66 -13.81
C SER A 95 -9.46 -14.51 -13.96
N HIS A 96 -10.44 -14.32 -13.09
CA HIS A 96 -11.70 -15.09 -13.09
C HIS A 96 -12.91 -14.29 -13.58
N GLY A 97 -12.75 -13.02 -13.93
CA GLY A 97 -13.85 -12.16 -14.40
C GLY A 97 -14.90 -11.89 -13.30
N ILE A 98 -14.47 -11.88 -12.04
CA ILE A 98 -15.32 -11.60 -10.88
C ILE A 98 -15.23 -10.11 -10.60
N GLU A 99 -16.37 -9.45 -10.36
CA GLU A 99 -16.38 -8.05 -9.93
C GLU A 99 -15.50 -7.86 -8.68
N ILE A 100 -14.55 -6.92 -8.72
CA ILE A 100 -13.58 -6.76 -7.63
C ILE A 100 -14.24 -6.43 -6.28
N THR A 101 -15.42 -5.83 -6.31
CA THR A 101 -16.23 -5.50 -5.12
C THR A 101 -16.98 -6.71 -4.55
N ALA A 102 -17.14 -7.79 -5.33
CA ALA A 102 -17.79 -9.02 -4.87
C ALA A 102 -16.89 -9.86 -3.95
N LEU A 103 -15.57 -9.61 -3.96
CA LEU A 103 -14.58 -10.26 -3.09
C LEU A 103 -14.60 -9.70 -1.67
N TRP A 104 -15.80 -9.60 -1.08
CA TRP A 104 -16.02 -9.16 0.29
C TRP A 104 -15.76 -10.31 1.28
N PRO A 105 -15.17 -10.06 2.47
CA PRO A 105 -14.69 -8.78 3.03
C PRO A 105 -13.23 -8.45 2.69
N GLY A 106 -12.70 -8.92 1.57
CA GLY A 106 -11.28 -8.80 1.20
C GLY A 106 -10.73 -7.37 1.27
N TRP A 107 -11.49 -6.36 0.84
CA TRP A 107 -11.07 -4.95 0.90
C TRP A 107 -10.80 -4.45 2.31
N ILE A 108 -11.69 -4.78 3.26
CA ILE A 108 -11.47 -4.45 4.68
C ILE A 108 -10.26 -5.23 5.21
N ALA A 109 -10.17 -6.52 4.89
CA ALA A 109 -9.04 -7.35 5.34
C ALA A 109 -7.70 -6.79 4.83
N ALA A 110 -7.62 -6.39 3.55
CA ALA A 110 -6.42 -5.79 2.97
C ALA A 110 -6.04 -4.49 3.66
N PHE A 111 -7.00 -3.61 3.94
CA PHE A 111 -6.75 -2.36 4.65
C PHE A 111 -6.30 -2.59 6.10
N VAL A 112 -7.05 -3.39 6.85
CA VAL A 112 -6.79 -3.62 8.27
C VAL A 112 -5.49 -4.39 8.48
N LEU A 113 -5.22 -5.44 7.70
CA LEU A 113 -3.99 -6.21 7.82
C LEU A 113 -2.77 -5.38 7.40
N PHE A 114 -2.89 -4.58 6.34
CA PHE A 114 -1.81 -3.67 5.95
C PHE A 114 -1.48 -2.70 7.08
N ARG A 115 -2.47 -1.98 7.61
CA ARG A 115 -2.26 -1.08 8.74
C ARG A 115 -1.73 -1.79 9.98
N LEU A 116 -2.17 -3.02 10.25
CA LEU A 116 -1.63 -3.81 11.35
C LEU A 116 -0.13 -4.05 11.18
N PHE A 117 0.31 -4.50 10.00
CA PHE A 117 1.72 -4.82 9.76
C PHE A 117 2.61 -3.58 9.63
N ASP A 118 2.12 -2.51 9.01
CA ASP A 118 2.81 -1.23 8.93
C ASP A 118 2.97 -0.60 10.33
N ILE A 119 1.93 -0.57 11.16
CA ILE A 119 2.01 0.03 12.51
C ILE A 119 2.86 -0.81 13.47
N THR A 120 2.75 -2.14 13.41
CA THR A 120 3.46 -3.03 14.36
C THR A 120 4.88 -3.40 13.93
N LYS A 121 5.22 -3.16 12.66
CA LYS A 121 6.53 -3.41 12.05
C LYS A 121 7.19 -4.75 12.43
N PRO A 122 6.51 -5.91 12.29
CA PRO A 122 7.06 -7.17 12.74
C PRO A 122 8.19 -7.66 11.82
N GLY A 123 9.25 -8.20 12.43
CA GLY A 123 10.30 -8.94 11.74
C GLY A 123 10.93 -8.18 10.56
N PRO A 124 10.77 -8.65 9.30
CA PRO A 124 11.32 -7.99 8.11
C PRO A 124 10.83 -6.55 7.90
N VAL A 125 9.59 -6.22 8.28
CA VAL A 125 9.06 -4.84 8.18
C VAL A 125 9.91 -3.90 9.03
N GLY A 126 10.08 -4.23 10.31
CA GLY A 126 10.92 -3.43 11.22
C GLY A 126 12.40 -3.46 10.85
N TRP A 127 12.89 -4.50 10.15
CA TRP A 127 14.25 -4.48 9.62
C TRP A 127 14.42 -3.44 8.51
N ALA A 128 13.44 -3.31 7.61
CA ALA A 128 13.48 -2.32 6.55
C ALA A 128 13.38 -0.89 7.10
N ASP A 129 12.46 -0.65 8.04
CA ASP A 129 12.29 0.62 8.76
C ASP A 129 13.60 1.09 9.43
N ARG A 130 14.28 0.19 10.15
CA ARG A 130 15.56 0.49 10.82
C ARG A 130 16.73 0.85 9.89
N ARG A 131 16.58 0.74 8.56
CA ARG A 131 17.61 1.20 7.63
C ARG A 131 17.79 2.72 7.68
N GLY A 132 16.73 3.47 8.00
CA GLY A 132 16.77 4.93 8.11
C GLY A 132 17.15 5.65 6.81
N ASP A 133 16.97 5.00 5.65
CA ASP A 133 17.21 5.57 4.34
C ASP A 133 15.92 5.61 3.51
N PRO A 134 15.84 6.40 2.42
CA PRO A 134 14.64 6.46 1.58
C PRO A 134 14.20 5.11 0.99
N MET A 135 15.11 4.14 0.92
CA MET A 135 14.78 2.78 0.52
C MET A 135 14.06 2.04 1.65
N GLY A 136 14.49 2.22 2.90
CA GLY A 136 13.85 1.68 4.10
C GLY A 136 12.39 2.11 4.21
N VAL A 137 12.13 3.41 4.05
CA VAL A 137 10.77 4.03 4.04
C VAL A 137 9.86 3.41 2.97
N MET A 138 10.39 3.08 1.79
CA MET A 138 9.55 2.43 0.77
C MET A 138 9.42 0.92 1.01
N LEU A 139 10.43 0.28 1.61
CA LEU A 139 10.50 -1.18 1.75
C LEU A 139 9.69 -1.70 2.93
N ASP A 140 9.61 -0.99 4.04
CA ASP A 140 8.81 -1.45 5.18
C ASP A 140 7.33 -1.58 4.80
N ASP A 141 6.76 -0.60 4.12
CA ASP A 141 5.38 -0.63 3.60
C ASP A 141 5.17 -1.66 2.49
N VAL A 142 6.16 -1.84 1.59
CA VAL A 142 6.08 -2.91 0.58
C VAL A 142 6.04 -4.28 1.25
N ILE A 143 6.84 -4.51 2.27
CA ILE A 143 6.86 -5.77 3.02
C ILE A 143 5.57 -5.93 3.83
N ALA A 144 5.07 -4.87 4.47
CA ALA A 144 3.80 -4.87 5.18
C ALA A 144 2.63 -5.20 4.21
N GLY A 145 2.65 -4.64 3.01
CA GLY A 145 1.72 -4.93 1.93
C GLY A 145 1.75 -6.40 1.50
N LEU A 146 2.94 -6.99 1.38
CA LEU A 146 3.10 -8.43 1.08
C LEU A 146 2.54 -9.30 2.21
N PHE A 147 2.81 -8.96 3.47
CA PHE A 147 2.26 -9.68 4.63
C PHE A 147 0.74 -9.58 4.67
N ALA A 148 0.19 -8.40 4.38
CA ALA A 148 -1.25 -8.20 4.27
C ALA A 148 -1.86 -9.03 3.14
N ALA A 149 -1.25 -9.06 1.95
CA ALA A 149 -1.72 -9.87 0.83
C ALA A 149 -1.76 -11.37 1.19
N ILE A 150 -0.70 -11.88 1.84
CA ILE A 150 -0.65 -13.27 2.33
C ILE A 150 -1.77 -13.51 3.36
N GLY A 151 -1.96 -12.59 4.30
CA GLY A 151 -3.03 -12.67 5.29
C GLY A 151 -4.43 -12.68 4.67
N VAL A 152 -4.69 -11.84 3.66
CA VAL A 152 -5.95 -11.83 2.90
C VAL A 152 -6.18 -13.17 2.20
N ILE A 153 -5.15 -13.71 1.53
CA ILE A 153 -5.23 -15.02 0.87
C ILE A 153 -5.51 -16.13 1.90
N ALA A 154 -4.84 -16.10 3.05
CA ALA A 154 -5.07 -17.08 4.12
C ALA A 154 -6.49 -17.00 4.67
N LEU A 155 -7.02 -15.79 4.93
CA LEU A 155 -8.40 -15.58 5.37
C LEU A 155 -9.40 -16.06 4.31
N ALA A 156 -9.16 -15.80 3.03
CA ALA A 156 -9.99 -16.29 1.94
C ALA A 156 -9.96 -17.82 1.87
N GLY A 157 -8.80 -18.45 1.99
CA GLY A 157 -8.66 -19.90 2.02
C GLY A 157 -9.38 -20.55 3.21
N LEU A 158 -9.33 -19.93 4.39
CA LEU A 158 -10.07 -20.39 5.57
C LEU A 158 -11.59 -20.26 5.37
N ALA A 159 -12.06 -19.15 4.80
CA ALA A 159 -13.49 -18.94 4.56
C ALA A 159 -14.07 -19.96 3.57
N HIS A 160 -13.42 -20.16 2.42
CA HIS A 160 -13.95 -21.07 1.38
C HIS A 160 -13.61 -22.54 1.66
N GLY A 161 -12.47 -22.83 2.30
CA GLY A 161 -12.01 -24.19 2.57
C GLY A 161 -12.54 -24.80 3.87
N VAL A 162 -12.61 -24.04 4.96
CA VAL A 162 -13.03 -24.54 6.28
C VAL A 162 -14.50 -24.26 6.55
N MET A 163 -15.05 -23.14 6.07
CA MET A 163 -16.45 -22.77 6.33
C MET A 163 -17.41 -23.14 5.19
N GLY A 164 -16.90 -23.60 4.03
CA GLY A 164 -17.71 -24.05 2.90
C GLY A 164 -18.65 -22.98 2.32
N LEU A 165 -18.32 -21.71 2.54
CA LEU A 165 -18.99 -20.55 1.95
C LEU A 165 -18.47 -20.30 0.53
#